data_AF-A0A932L464-F1
#
_entry.id   AF-A0A932L464-F1
#
_cell.length_a   1.000
_cell.length_b   1.000
_cell.length_c   1.000
_cell.angle_alpha   90.00
_cell.angle_beta   90.00
_cell.angle_gamma   90.00
#
_symmetry.space_group_name_H-M   'P 1'
#
loop_
_entity.id
_entity.type
_entity.pdbx_description
1 polymer ?
#
loop_
_entity_poly.entity_id
_entity_poly.type
_entity_poly.pdbx_seq_one_letter_code
_entity_poly.pdbx_strand_id
1 'polypeptide(L)' 'AGNAAGIPAISVPNGFGERGLPTGLQLVGRAFDENRLLTLAQAYQMHTDWHTKHPSA' A
#
# COMPACT_ATOMS: atom_id res chain seq x y z
N ALA A 1 -3.56 -15.80 -5.00
CA ALA A 1 -2.21 -16.40 -5.07
C ALA A 1 -1.38 -16.08 -3.82
N GLY A 2 -1.21 -14.80 -3.44
CA GLY A 2 -0.40 -14.42 -2.27
C GLY A 2 -0.80 -15.09 -0.95
N ASN A 3 -2.09 -15.05 -0.60
CA ASN A 3 -2.60 -15.67 0.63
C ASN A 3 -2.37 -17.18 0.68
N ALA A 4 -2.55 -17.88 -0.45
CA ALA A 4 -2.34 -19.32 -0.55
C ALA A 4 -0.86 -19.70 -0.47
N ALA A 5 0.04 -18.80 -0.86
CA ALA A 5 1.48 -18.99 -0.82
C ALA A 5 2.13 -18.50 0.48
N GLY A 6 1.38 -17.85 1.38
CA GLY A 6 1.92 -17.30 2.64
C GLY A 6 2.97 -16.21 2.44
N ILE A 7 2.95 -15.51 1.31
CA ILE A 7 3.94 -14.46 0.99
C ILE A 7 3.48 -13.10 1.53
N PRO A 8 4.41 -12.24 1.98
CA PRO A 8 4.06 -10.94 2.55
C PRO A 8 3.49 -10.00 1.48
N ALA A 9 2.49 -9.23 1.87
CA ALA A 9 1.88 -8.20 1.05
C ALA A 9 1.53 -6.98 1.91
N ILE A 10 1.61 -5.79 1.32
CA ILE A 10 1.21 -4.52 1.94
C ILE A 10 0.30 -3.75 0.98
N SER A 11 -0.73 -3.11 1.51
CA SER A 11 -1.58 -2.18 0.78
C SER A 11 -1.29 -0.76 1.25
N VAL A 12 -1.01 0.15 0.32
CA VAL A 12 -0.79 1.58 0.59
C VAL A 12 -1.80 2.43 -0.20
N PRO A 13 -2.26 3.57 0.34
CA PRO A 13 -3.19 4.44 -0.38
C PRO A 13 -2.49 5.07 -1.60
N ASN A 14 -3.14 5.03 -2.77
CA ASN A 14 -2.54 5.54 -4.01
C ASN A 14 -3.35 6.63 -4.72
N GLY A 15 -4.44 7.09 -4.10
CA GLY A 15 -5.28 8.14 -4.65
C GLY A 15 -6.75 7.94 -4.37
N PHE A 16 -7.55 8.60 -5.20
CA PHE A 16 -9.00 8.48 -5.24
C PHE A 16 -9.42 8.18 -6.67
N GLY A 17 -10.26 7.15 -6.82
CA GLY A 17 -10.84 6.75 -8.09
C GLY A 17 -12.17 7.46 -8.35
N GLU A 18 -13.05 6.79 -9.09
CA GLU A 18 -14.38 7.29 -9.40
C GLU A 18 -15.17 7.63 -8.14
N ARG A 19 -15.98 8.69 -8.23
CA ARG A 19 -16.82 9.19 -7.13
C ARG A 19 -16.03 9.58 -5.87
N GLY A 20 -14.72 9.84 -6.00
CA GLY A 20 -13.87 10.24 -4.89
C GLY A 20 -13.63 9.13 -3.87
N LEU A 21 -13.75 7.85 -4.26
CA LEU A 21 -13.50 6.72 -3.38
C LEU A 21 -11.99 6.42 -3.29
N PRO A 22 -11.44 6.15 -2.08
CA PRO A 22 -10.02 5.88 -1.93
C PRO A 22 -9.63 4.59 -2.65
N THR A 23 -8.46 4.62 -3.31
CA THR A 23 -7.87 3.47 -3.99
C THR A 23 -6.59 3.02 -3.29
N GLY A 24 -6.29 1.72 -3.37
CA GLY A 24 -5.11 1.11 -2.78
C GLY A 24 -4.19 0.51 -3.85
N LEU A 25 -2.88 0.57 -3.60
CA LEU A 25 -1.84 -0.14 -4.34
C LEU A 25 -1.35 -1.30 -3.47
N GLN A 26 -1.45 -2.53 -3.99
CA GLN A 26 -0.92 -3.71 -3.32
C GLN A 26 0.47 -4.05 -3.84
N LEU A 27 1.43 -4.12 -2.93
CA LEU A 27 2.79 -4.58 -3.17
C LEU A 27 2.96 -5.97 -2.55
N VAL A 28 3.58 -6.89 -3.28
CA VAL A 28 3.78 -8.28 -2.84
C VAL A 28 5.27 -8.61 -2.86
N GLY A 29 5.79 -9.07 -1.73
CA GLY A 29 7.19 -9.45 -1.56
C GLY A 29 7.43 -10.94 -1.76
N ARG A 30 8.70 -11.34 -1.69
CA ARG A 30 9.09 -12.74 -1.51
C ARG A 30 8.89 -13.15 -0.05
N ALA A 31 8.86 -14.46 0.23
CA ALA A 31 8.81 -14.94 1.60
C ALA A 31 9.96 -14.35 2.44
N PHE A 32 9.65 -13.88 3.65
CA PHE A 32 10.58 -13.28 4.60
C PHE A 32 11.27 -11.96 4.14
N ASP A 33 10.71 -11.27 3.14
CA ASP A 33 11.25 -10.02 2.59
C ASP A 33 10.45 -8.77 3.03
N GLU A 34 9.85 -8.80 4.22
CA GLU A 34 9.01 -7.72 4.77
C GLU A 34 9.79 -6.41 4.90
N ASN A 35 11.06 -6.46 5.30
CA ASN A 35 11.89 -5.26 5.46
C ASN A 35 11.99 -4.47 4.15
N ARG A 36 12.27 -5.16 3.03
CA ARG A 36 12.34 -4.53 1.71
C ARG A 36 10.98 -4.01 1.27
N LEU A 37 9.92 -4.79 1.53
CA LEU A 37 8.55 -4.40 1.22
C LEU A 37 8.13 -3.12 1.97
N LEU A 38 8.50 -3.01 3.25
CA LEU A 38 8.27 -1.83 4.08
C LEU A 38 9.12 -0.63 3.63
N THR A 39 10.39 -0.83 3.27
CA THR A 39 11.24 0.24 2.72
C THR A 39 10.65 0.81 1.43
N LEU A 40 10.12 -0.04 0.54
CA LEU A 40 9.45 0.40 -0.68
C LEU A 40 8.16 1.19 -0.38
N ALA A 41 7.34 0.68 0.54
CA ALA A 41 6.11 1.37 0.96
C ALA A 41 6.40 2.74 1.60
N GLN A 42 7.43 2.82 2.45
CA GLN A 42 7.89 4.09 3.04
C GLN A 42 8.37 5.06 1.96
N ALA A 43 9.21 4.61 1.02
CA ALA A 43 9.70 5.45 -0.06
C ALA A 43 8.53 5.99 -0.91
N TYR A 44 7.54 5.15 -1.22
CA TYR A 44 6.32 5.57 -1.90
C TYR A 44 5.54 6.62 -1.10
N GLN A 45 5.36 6.39 0.20
CA GLN A 45 4.68 7.33 1.09
C GLN A 45 5.43 8.67 1.19
N MET A 46 6.77 8.69 1.18
CA MET A 46 7.55 9.94 1.21
C MET A 46 7.40 10.79 -0.06
N HIS A 47 6.95 10.19 -1.17
CA HIS A 47 6.72 10.90 -2.44
C HIS A 47 5.24 11.17 -2.71
N THR A 48 4.34 10.87 -1.75
CA THR A 48 2.89 11.03 -1.92
C THR A 48 2.20 11.46 -0.63
N ASP A 49 1.15 12.27 -0.74
CA ASP A 49 0.44 12.78 0.44
C ASP A 49 -0.87 12.04 0.75
N TRP A 50 -1.12 10.88 0.11
CA TRP A 50 -2.38 10.15 0.28
C TRP A 50 -2.65 9.74 1.73
N HIS A 51 -1.58 9.41 2.46
CA HIS A 51 -1.62 9.04 3.87
C HIS A 51 -2.05 10.18 4.81
N THR A 52 -2.10 11.43 4.32
CA THR A 52 -2.54 12.61 5.08
C THR A 52 -4.02 12.95 4.88
N LYS A 53 -4.71 12.23 3.98
CA LYS A 53 -6.12 12.47 3.67
C LYS A 53 -7.02 11.69 4.63
N HIS A 54 -7.99 12.38 5.20
CA HIS A 54 -8.96 11.79 6.14
C HIS A 54 -10.39 12.03 5.66
N PRO A 55 -11.33 11.09 5.88
CA PRO A 55 -12.75 11.34 5.67
C PRO A 55 -13.24 12.53 6.51
N SER A 56 -14.19 13.30 5.98
CA SER A 56 -14.92 14.29 6.79
C SER A 56 -15.73 13.57 7.87
N ALA A 57 -15.76 14.15 9.08
CA ALA A 57 -16.60 13.68 10.18
C ALA A 57 -18.10 13.83 9.86
#